data_AF-A0A9W6F3C6-F1
#
_entry.id   AF-A0A9W6F3C6-F1
#
_cell.length_a   1.000
_cell.length_b   1.000
_cell.length_c   1.000
_cell.angle_alpha   90.00
_cell.angle_beta   90.00
_cell.angle_gamma   90.00
#
_symmetry.space_group_name_H-M   'P 1'
#
loop_
_entity.id
_entity.type
_entity.pdbx_description
1 polymer ?
#
loop_
_entity_poly.entity_id
_entity_poly.type
_entity_poly.pdbx_seq_one_letter_code
_entity_poly.pdbx_strand_id
1 'polypeptide(L)'
;MSRPALWLRRPFATSRHHPAEFLPAMQAALGSGKVWTGPELQVWTDAPAAATPAVDAATPTSVDATPAAAAATAAAGTPADTAPTASASAAAAPLSPVMQYLVDSHRLRKEIRMPPPLVKPTHKRRRRGRGGGGAADSESEAPPTAAPLPDPAVAAAHAAAKAAAIETAVSLVRRHCFGHEHVGDTTLLRVPELWATFLKVGMPLTALIRNLGRMTMMGLTDRPDLLARVTTRLTDARALAAARIHPMTLLDALCTYRTGGGARGVARWTASRALVEALDAAFYLAFKNVRPTGRRYLAGLDVSGSMGWTRCAGMTSVDCRQAAAAMLMSVVKVEPWLKTVAFSNKLEPFELKPEETLDQVVERTAAIPMGGTDCALPILHALENRIPVDVFLILTDNETWFGSVHPAEALRRYRAALQLPDAKLVVMGFTATQFSIADPGDPGMLDVAGLDSAVPQLVADFARGQL
;
A
#
# COMPACT_ATOMS: atom_id res chain seq x y z
N MET A 1 44.86 3.81 -35.06
CA MET A 1 44.57 5.19 -34.61
C MET A 1 43.19 5.21 -33.96
N SER A 2 43.09 5.91 -32.83
CA SER A 2 41.89 6.28 -32.06
C SER A 2 41.20 5.19 -31.20
N ARG A 3 41.36 5.41 -29.89
CA ARG A 3 40.98 4.66 -28.68
C ARG A 3 39.46 4.54 -28.47
N PRO A 4 38.98 3.45 -27.83
CA PRO A 4 37.66 3.43 -27.19
C PRO A 4 37.71 4.02 -25.78
N ALA A 5 36.70 4.81 -25.42
CA ALA A 5 36.59 5.51 -24.14
C ALA A 5 36.20 4.54 -23.01
N LEU A 6 37.11 4.42 -22.04
CA LEU A 6 36.85 3.92 -20.69
C LEU A 6 35.96 4.93 -19.95
N TRP A 7 34.81 4.50 -19.42
CA TRP A 7 34.13 5.21 -18.34
C TRP A 7 34.19 4.40 -17.06
N LEU A 8 34.90 4.98 -16.09
CA LEU A 8 35.10 4.51 -14.73
C LEU A 8 33.78 4.46 -13.95
N ARG A 9 33.53 3.31 -13.33
CA ARG A 9 32.65 3.18 -12.16
C ARG A 9 33.08 4.20 -11.09
N ARG A 10 32.15 5.05 -10.64
CA ARG A 10 32.26 5.72 -9.33
C ARG A 10 31.25 5.12 -8.36
N PRO A 11 31.65 4.80 -7.13
CA PRO A 11 30.76 4.31 -6.08
C PRO A 11 29.91 5.46 -5.51
N PHE A 12 28.67 5.15 -5.15
CA PHE A 12 27.79 6.00 -4.36
C PHE A 12 28.48 6.42 -3.05
N ALA A 13 28.84 7.70 -2.93
CA ALA A 13 29.26 8.30 -1.67
C ALA A 13 28.01 8.60 -0.83
N THR A 14 27.85 7.87 0.27
CA THR A 14 26.89 8.16 1.33
C THR A 14 27.35 9.39 2.12
N SER A 15 26.72 10.55 1.97
CA SER A 15 26.90 11.66 2.92
C SER A 15 26.05 11.39 4.16
N ARG A 16 26.66 10.75 5.17
CA ARG A 16 26.16 10.75 6.55
C ARG A 16 26.47 12.12 7.15
N HIS A 17 25.49 13.00 7.26
CA HIS A 17 25.61 14.11 8.21
C HIS A 17 25.34 13.57 9.62
N HIS A 18 26.34 13.69 10.48
CA HIS A 18 26.30 13.29 11.89
C HIS A 18 25.42 14.28 12.68
N PRO A 19 24.46 13.84 13.52
CA PRO A 19 23.57 14.74 14.25
C PRO A 19 24.17 15.25 15.58
N ALA A 20 25.50 15.34 15.69
CA ALA A 20 26.19 15.76 16.92
C ALA A 20 26.50 17.27 16.97
N GLU A 21 26.36 18.00 15.86
CA GLU A 21 26.72 19.42 15.79
C GLU A 21 25.54 20.39 15.88
N PHE A 22 24.29 19.90 15.78
CA PHE A 22 23.10 20.77 15.75
C PHE A 22 22.52 21.10 17.14
N LEU A 23 22.82 20.30 18.17
CA LEU A 23 22.24 20.48 19.49
C LEU A 23 22.82 21.69 20.26
N PRO A 24 24.14 21.97 20.22
CA PRO A 24 24.70 23.14 20.91
C PRO A 24 24.25 24.46 20.26
N ALA A 25 24.13 24.51 18.93
CA ALA A 25 23.73 25.70 18.18
C ALA A 25 22.25 26.08 18.43
N MET A 26 21.37 25.08 18.58
CA MET A 26 19.95 25.30 18.86
C MET A 26 19.72 25.74 20.32
N GLN A 27 20.53 25.25 21.27
CA GLN A 27 20.51 25.70 22.66
C GLN A 27 21.04 27.12 22.84
N ALA A 28 22.02 27.55 22.03
CA ALA A 28 22.52 28.94 22.02
C ALA A 28 21.50 29.94 21.44
N ALA A 29 20.69 29.53 20.46
CA ALA A 29 19.66 30.40 19.85
C ALA A 29 18.46 30.66 20.79
N LEU A 30 18.09 29.68 21.63
CA LEU A 30 16.97 29.80 22.58
C LEU A 30 17.26 30.72 23.78
N GLY A 31 18.50 31.15 23.98
CA GLY A 31 18.89 32.08 25.04
C GLY A 31 18.95 33.56 24.64
N SER A 32 18.77 33.92 23.37
CA SER A 32 19.02 35.29 22.88
C SER A 32 17.85 35.98 22.17
N GLY A 33 16.66 35.38 22.14
CA GLY A 33 15.43 36.04 21.66
C GLY A 33 15.46 36.49 20.19
N LYS A 34 16.35 35.94 19.35
CA LYS A 34 16.41 36.26 17.91
C LYS A 34 15.72 35.18 17.07
N VAL A 35 14.78 35.61 16.23
CA VAL A 35 14.11 34.79 15.20
C VAL A 35 15.12 34.37 14.14
N TRP A 36 15.15 33.07 13.82
CA TRP A 36 15.99 32.51 12.77
C TRP A 36 15.29 32.61 11.41
N THR A 37 15.87 33.36 10.47
CA THR A 37 15.47 33.40 9.06
C THR A 37 16.40 32.51 8.25
N GLY A 38 15.97 31.27 7.96
CA GLY A 38 16.61 30.38 6.98
C GLY A 38 16.19 30.73 5.54
N PRO A 39 16.93 30.26 4.52
CA PRO A 39 16.80 30.74 3.14
C PRO A 39 15.57 30.16 2.40
N GLU A 40 15.08 30.97 1.47
CA GLU A 40 13.85 30.88 0.68
C GLU A 40 13.52 29.49 0.11
N LEU A 41 12.32 29.00 0.43
CA LEU A 41 11.58 28.06 -0.40
C LEU A 41 10.64 28.87 -1.30
N GLN A 42 10.99 28.95 -2.59
CA GLN A 42 10.13 29.51 -3.63
C GLN A 42 8.83 28.71 -3.69
N VAL A 43 7.72 29.39 -3.38
CA VAL A 43 6.36 28.87 -3.59
C VAL A 43 6.02 29.09 -5.06
N TRP A 44 5.91 28.00 -5.83
CA TRP A 44 5.24 28.03 -7.13
C TRP A 44 3.73 28.11 -6.89
N THR A 45 3.17 29.30 -7.08
CA THR A 45 1.73 29.51 -7.26
C THR A 45 1.45 29.52 -8.75
N ASP A 46 0.74 28.50 -9.25
CA ASP A 46 -0.06 28.61 -10.47
C ASP A 46 -1.20 27.58 -10.41
N ALA A 47 -2.41 28.06 -10.12
CA ALA A 47 -3.66 27.35 -10.31
C ALA A 47 -4.58 28.24 -11.17
N PRO A 48 -5.16 27.74 -12.27
CA PRO A 48 -6.00 28.56 -13.14
C PRO A 48 -7.39 28.78 -12.53
N ALA A 49 -7.90 29.99 -12.74
CA ALA A 49 -9.18 30.49 -12.27
C ALA A 49 -10.38 29.69 -12.81
N ALA A 50 -11.29 29.31 -11.91
CA ALA A 50 -12.60 28.80 -12.27
C ALA A 50 -13.68 29.83 -11.88
N ALA A 51 -14.40 30.30 -12.90
CA ALA A 51 -15.50 31.24 -12.80
C ALA A 51 -16.69 30.67 -12.01
N THR A 52 -17.29 31.51 -11.17
CA THR A 52 -18.52 31.24 -10.43
C THR A 52 -19.71 31.84 -11.18
N PRO A 53 -20.85 31.15 -11.36
CA PRO A 53 -22.07 31.80 -11.80
C PRO A 53 -22.85 32.35 -10.60
N ALA A 54 -23.41 33.53 -10.80
CA ALA A 54 -24.28 34.25 -9.87
C ALA A 54 -25.64 33.56 -9.72
N VAL A 55 -26.19 33.57 -8.51
CA VAL A 55 -27.63 33.37 -8.25
C VAL A 55 -28.08 34.40 -7.23
N ASP A 56 -29.04 35.22 -7.67
CA ASP A 56 -29.76 36.23 -6.90
C ASP A 56 -30.57 35.63 -5.75
N ALA A 57 -30.55 36.27 -4.59
CA ALA A 57 -31.56 36.06 -3.56
C ALA A 57 -31.90 37.40 -2.88
N ALA A 58 -33.16 37.77 -3.04
CA ALA A 58 -33.77 38.98 -2.52
C ALA A 58 -33.93 38.97 -0.98
N THR A 59 -33.78 40.17 -0.43
CA THR A 59 -34.23 40.66 0.89
C THR A 59 -35.75 40.45 1.10
N PRO A 60 -36.30 40.45 2.34
CA PRO A 60 -36.34 41.69 3.14
C PRO A 60 -36.36 41.62 4.69
N THR A 61 -35.95 42.77 5.28
CA THR A 61 -36.46 43.49 6.48
C THR A 61 -36.52 42.76 7.83
N SER A 62 -35.63 43.05 8.80
CA SER A 62 -35.55 44.21 9.72
C SER A 62 -36.59 44.21 10.85
N VAL A 63 -36.15 44.20 12.12
CA VAL A 63 -36.49 45.21 13.15
C VAL A 63 -35.39 45.26 14.21
N ASP A 64 -35.03 46.50 14.56
CA ASP A 64 -34.08 47.00 15.56
C ASP A 64 -34.25 46.51 17.00
N ALA A 65 -33.13 46.52 17.76
CA ALA A 65 -32.91 47.47 18.87
C ALA A 65 -31.54 47.25 19.55
N THR A 66 -30.74 48.31 19.58
CA THR A 66 -29.43 48.48 20.28
C THR A 66 -29.65 49.44 21.49
N PRO A 67 -28.64 49.97 22.22
CA PRO A 67 -27.63 49.35 23.10
C PRO A 67 -27.51 50.07 24.49
N ALA A 68 -26.62 49.61 25.37
CA ALA A 68 -25.84 50.45 26.31
C ALA A 68 -24.62 49.63 26.78
N ALA A 69 -23.36 49.93 26.48
CA ALA A 69 -22.50 51.09 26.79
C ALA A 69 -22.12 51.23 28.28
N ALA A 70 -20.84 50.97 28.62
CA ALA A 70 -19.97 51.91 29.36
C ALA A 70 -18.60 51.28 29.69
N ALA A 71 -17.55 51.99 29.28
CA ALA A 71 -16.16 51.79 29.66
C ALA A 71 -15.81 52.64 30.89
N ALA A 72 -14.80 52.25 31.68
CA ALA A 72 -14.00 53.17 32.49
C ALA A 72 -12.63 52.56 32.83
N THR A 73 -11.61 53.40 32.72
CA THR A 73 -10.16 53.20 32.75
C THR A 73 -9.50 53.66 34.06
N ALA A 74 -8.22 53.27 34.23
CA ALA A 74 -7.16 53.86 35.08
C ALA A 74 -7.12 53.38 36.56
N ALA A 75 -5.97 53.22 37.24
CA ALA A 75 -4.63 53.78 37.07
C ALA A 75 -3.55 52.88 37.73
N ALA A 76 -2.28 53.17 37.41
CA ALA A 76 -1.07 52.52 37.88
C ALA A 76 -0.63 52.93 39.32
N GLY A 77 0.07 52.02 40.00
CA GLY A 77 0.83 52.29 41.22
C GLY A 77 1.71 51.10 41.64
N THR A 78 3.02 51.31 41.64
CA THR A 78 4.10 50.49 42.25
C THR A 78 4.96 51.52 43.02
N PRO A 79 5.69 51.26 44.14
CA PRO A 79 6.43 50.02 44.45
C PRO A 79 6.53 49.61 45.94
N ALA A 80 7.08 48.42 46.22
CA ALA A 80 8.22 48.19 47.12
C ALA A 80 8.38 46.71 47.53
N ASP A 81 9.64 46.32 47.71
CA ASP A 81 10.19 44.99 48.02
C ASP A 81 9.57 44.25 49.21
N THR A 82 9.49 42.92 49.09
CA THR A 82 10.19 41.97 49.97
C THR A 82 9.93 40.53 49.52
N ALA A 83 10.99 39.83 49.14
CA ALA A 83 10.97 38.38 48.90
C ALA A 83 10.87 37.61 50.23
N PRO A 84 10.36 36.37 50.19
CA PRO A 84 11.22 35.30 50.66
C PRO A 84 11.35 34.19 49.61
N THR A 85 12.60 33.76 49.44
CA THR A 85 13.06 32.64 48.63
C THR A 85 12.46 31.32 49.10
N ALA A 86 11.49 30.80 48.35
CA ALA A 86 11.08 29.40 48.41
C ALA A 86 11.64 28.67 47.20
N SER A 87 12.55 27.72 47.47
CA SER A 87 13.05 26.74 46.50
C SER A 87 11.90 25.85 46.03
N ALA A 88 11.20 26.29 44.99
CA ALA A 88 10.30 25.46 44.21
C ALA A 88 11.14 24.80 43.11
N SER A 89 11.25 23.47 43.15
CA SER A 89 11.62 22.67 41.99
C SER A 89 10.82 23.20 40.79
N ALA A 90 11.51 23.78 39.82
CA ALA A 90 10.89 24.32 38.62
C ALA A 90 10.25 23.15 37.86
N ALA A 91 8.97 22.89 38.13
CA ALA A 91 8.14 22.05 37.30
C ALA A 91 8.21 22.65 35.89
N ALA A 92 8.92 21.97 35.00
CA ALA A 92 9.10 22.40 33.62
C ALA A 92 7.73 22.79 33.06
N ALA A 93 7.63 24.00 32.49
CA ALA A 93 6.39 24.47 31.90
C ALA A 93 5.80 23.38 30.98
N PRO A 94 4.49 23.12 31.03
CA PRO A 94 3.90 22.04 30.26
C PRO A 94 4.21 22.24 28.78
N LEU A 95 4.74 21.20 28.14
CA LEU A 95 5.05 21.24 26.71
C LEU A 95 3.78 21.53 25.91
N SER A 96 3.93 22.25 24.79
CA SER A 96 2.82 22.42 23.86
C SER A 96 2.34 21.05 23.34
N PRO A 97 1.08 20.90 22.92
CA PRO A 97 0.55 19.61 22.44
C PRO A 97 1.39 18.99 21.32
N VAL A 98 1.90 19.82 20.41
CA VAL A 98 2.77 19.38 19.30
C VAL A 98 4.12 18.88 19.82
N MET A 99 4.75 19.61 20.74
CA MET A 99 6.01 19.17 21.33
C MET A 99 5.84 17.89 22.15
N GLN A 100 4.73 17.77 22.88
CA GLN A 100 4.40 16.55 23.62
C GLN A 100 4.21 15.35 22.68
N TYR A 101 3.53 15.54 21.54
CA TYR A 101 3.38 14.51 20.52
C TYR A 101 4.74 14.05 19.96
N LEU A 102 5.63 14.98 19.62
CA LEU A 102 6.96 14.67 19.09
C LEU A 102 7.82 13.93 20.11
N VAL A 103 7.81 14.37 21.36
CA VAL A 103 8.50 13.70 22.46
C VAL A 103 7.95 12.29 22.64
N ASP A 104 6.64 12.12 22.79
CA ASP A 104 6.04 10.79 22.98
C ASP A 104 6.26 9.85 21.78
N SER A 105 6.24 10.38 20.55
CA SER A 105 6.60 9.63 19.34
C SER A 105 8.06 9.19 19.37
N HIS A 106 8.98 10.08 19.78
CA HIS A 106 10.40 9.74 19.94
C HIS A 106 10.57 8.64 20.98
N ARG A 107 9.91 8.76 22.14
CA ARG A 107 9.95 7.79 23.23
C ARG A 107 9.47 6.42 22.77
N LEU A 108 8.31 6.33 22.12
CA LEU A 108 7.77 5.08 21.59
C LEU A 108 8.71 4.45 20.54
N ARG A 109 9.39 5.27 19.75
CA ARG A 109 10.32 4.81 18.73
C ARG A 109 11.69 4.42 19.26
N LYS A 110 12.24 5.11 20.26
CA LYS A 110 13.66 5.02 20.64
C LYS A 110 13.91 4.53 22.06
N GLU A 111 13.03 4.85 23.00
CA GLU A 111 13.29 4.65 24.43
C GLU A 111 12.51 3.48 25.01
N ILE A 112 11.24 3.31 24.65
CA ILE A 112 10.42 2.21 25.18
C ILE A 112 10.90 0.89 24.57
N ARG A 113 11.42 0.01 25.42
CA ARG A 113 12.01 -1.28 25.03
C ARG A 113 11.56 -2.39 25.96
N MET A 114 11.37 -3.57 25.40
CA MET A 114 11.20 -4.81 26.14
C MET A 114 12.51 -5.18 26.83
N PRO A 115 12.48 -5.65 28.09
CA PRO A 115 13.68 -6.15 28.74
C PRO A 115 14.24 -7.35 27.97
N PRO A 116 15.58 -7.51 27.90
CA PRO A 116 16.21 -8.62 27.19
C PRO A 116 15.77 -9.96 27.79
N PRO A 117 15.72 -11.06 27.00
CA PRO A 117 15.32 -12.37 27.53
C PRO A 117 16.30 -12.83 28.62
N LEU A 118 15.75 -13.41 29.70
CA LEU A 118 16.53 -13.89 30.84
C LEU A 118 17.48 -15.04 30.47
N VAL A 119 17.12 -15.83 29.47
CA VAL A 119 17.95 -16.92 28.93
C VAL A 119 18.28 -16.62 27.48
N LYS A 120 19.58 -16.59 27.15
CA LYS A 120 20.03 -16.43 25.76
C LYS A 120 19.76 -17.74 25.00
N PRO A 121 19.12 -17.71 23.81
CA PRO A 121 18.94 -18.91 23.01
C PRO A 121 20.32 -19.47 22.60
N THR A 122 20.60 -20.71 22.99
CA THR A 122 21.81 -21.45 22.56
C THR A 122 21.64 -21.88 21.11
N HIS A 123 22.04 -21.02 20.17
CA HIS A 123 22.17 -21.44 18.79
C HIS A 123 23.42 -22.33 18.63
N LYS A 124 23.25 -23.67 18.63
CA LYS A 124 24.28 -24.59 18.13
C LYS A 124 24.58 -24.22 16.66
N ARG A 125 25.65 -23.44 16.44
CA ARG A 125 26.22 -23.21 15.11
C ARG A 125 26.66 -24.58 14.57
N ARG A 126 25.86 -25.21 13.70
CA ARG A 126 26.33 -26.33 12.87
C ARG A 126 27.44 -25.80 11.97
N ARG A 127 28.70 -25.90 12.41
CA ARG A 127 29.87 -25.76 11.56
C ARG A 127 29.83 -26.94 10.60
N ARG A 128 29.32 -26.75 9.38
CA ARG A 128 29.58 -27.68 8.27
C ARG A 128 31.07 -27.55 7.94
N GLY A 129 31.90 -28.33 8.64
CA GLY A 129 33.29 -28.56 8.26
C GLY A 129 33.33 -29.40 6.99
N ARG A 130 33.98 -28.87 5.96
CA ARG A 130 34.31 -29.59 4.73
C ARG A 130 35.62 -30.32 4.99
N GLY A 131 35.60 -31.65 5.03
CA GLY A 131 36.83 -32.47 5.00
C GLY A 131 36.78 -33.75 5.82
N GLY A 132 36.76 -34.89 5.13
CA GLY A 132 37.58 -36.08 5.40
C GLY A 132 37.39 -36.86 6.70
N GLY A 133 36.72 -38.02 6.58
CA GLY A 133 37.17 -39.34 7.06
C GLY A 133 37.64 -39.55 8.52
N GLY A 134 36.94 -40.46 9.21
CA GLY A 134 37.57 -41.37 10.17
C GLY A 134 37.10 -41.27 11.63
N ALA A 135 36.88 -42.46 12.20
CA ALA A 135 36.67 -42.81 13.60
C ALA A 135 35.29 -42.54 14.22
N ALA A 136 34.65 -43.64 14.60
CA ALA A 136 33.50 -43.70 15.47
C ALA A 136 33.95 -43.51 16.91
N ASP A 137 33.61 -42.37 17.51
CA ASP A 137 33.61 -42.20 18.96
C ASP A 137 32.16 -42.14 19.44
N SER A 138 31.77 -43.19 20.18
CA SER A 138 30.53 -43.24 20.93
C SER A 138 30.67 -42.36 22.19
N GLU A 139 30.47 -41.05 22.05
CA GLU A 139 30.22 -40.19 23.21
C GLU A 139 28.76 -40.33 23.61
N SER A 140 28.54 -40.90 24.81
CA SER A 140 27.26 -40.93 25.49
C SER A 140 26.79 -39.48 25.71
N GLU A 141 25.80 -39.05 24.91
CA GLU A 141 25.19 -37.74 25.01
C GLU A 141 24.37 -37.67 26.30
N ALA A 142 24.96 -37.11 27.36
CA ALA A 142 24.22 -36.74 28.56
C ALA A 142 23.10 -35.75 28.16
N PRO A 143 21.88 -35.90 28.72
CA PRO A 143 20.77 -35.02 28.37
C PRO A 143 21.16 -33.57 28.64
N PRO A 144 20.71 -32.61 27.79
CA PRO A 144 21.05 -31.21 27.98
C PRO A 144 20.66 -30.79 29.39
N THR A 145 21.65 -30.44 30.20
CA THR A 145 21.45 -29.93 31.55
C THR A 145 20.58 -28.69 31.40
N ALA A 146 19.36 -28.75 31.92
CA ALA A 146 18.41 -27.65 31.87
C ALA A 146 19.13 -26.40 32.39
N ALA A 147 19.16 -25.33 31.58
CA ALA A 147 19.70 -24.07 32.03
C ALA A 147 19.04 -23.70 33.37
N PRO A 148 19.82 -23.29 34.39
CA PRO A 148 19.26 -23.00 35.71
C PRO A 148 18.13 -21.98 35.55
N LEU A 149 16.95 -22.34 36.07
CA LEU A 149 15.79 -21.45 36.08
C LEU A 149 16.20 -20.14 36.78
N PRO A 150 15.86 -18.97 36.21
CA PRO A 150 16.20 -17.70 36.84
C PRO A 150 15.57 -17.61 38.23
N ASP A 151 16.27 -16.95 39.15
CA ASP A 151 15.77 -16.63 40.49
C ASP A 151 14.33 -16.04 40.38
N PRO A 152 13.35 -16.54 41.16
CA PRO A 152 11.99 -16.02 41.18
C PRO A 152 11.90 -14.49 41.31
N ALA A 153 12.79 -13.85 42.06
CA ALA A 153 12.83 -12.40 42.20
C ALA A 153 13.23 -11.70 40.89
N VAL A 154 14.21 -12.25 40.16
CA VAL A 154 14.65 -11.75 38.86
C VAL A 154 13.59 -11.98 37.79
N ALA A 155 12.92 -13.13 37.82
CA ALA A 155 11.80 -13.42 36.94
C ALA A 155 10.62 -12.46 37.16
N ALA A 156 10.29 -12.15 38.42
CA ALA A 156 9.25 -11.20 38.77
C ALA A 156 9.59 -9.77 38.32
N ALA A 157 10.83 -9.31 38.55
CA ALA A 157 11.30 -8.00 38.10
C ALA A 157 11.27 -7.88 36.57
N HIS A 158 11.65 -8.94 35.85
CA HIS A 158 11.58 -8.99 34.39
C HIS A 158 10.14 -8.91 33.87
N ALA A 159 9.22 -9.67 34.48
CA ALA A 159 7.80 -9.62 34.14
C ALA A 159 7.19 -8.23 34.40
N ALA A 160 7.53 -7.59 35.51
CA ALA A 160 7.10 -6.23 35.84
C ALA A 160 7.62 -5.20 34.82
N ALA A 161 8.91 -5.27 34.46
CA ALA A 161 9.50 -4.39 33.45
C ALA A 161 8.84 -4.57 32.07
N LYS A 162 8.53 -5.82 31.68
CA LYS A 162 7.77 -6.13 30.47
C LYS A 162 6.37 -5.52 30.51
N ALA A 163 5.64 -5.70 31.61
CA ALA A 163 4.30 -5.14 31.78
C ALA A 163 4.32 -3.61 31.67
N ALA A 164 5.25 -2.94 32.36
CA ALA A 164 5.40 -1.49 32.32
C ALA A 164 5.69 -0.96 30.91
N ALA A 165 6.55 -1.64 30.14
CA ALA A 165 6.84 -1.27 28.76
C ALA A 165 5.60 -1.38 27.85
N ILE A 166 4.83 -2.47 28.00
CA ILE A 166 3.58 -2.68 27.26
C ILE A 166 2.54 -1.62 27.61
N GLU A 167 2.34 -1.37 28.90
CA GLU A 167 1.36 -0.40 29.39
C GLU A 167 1.69 1.01 28.89
N THR A 168 2.96 1.41 28.98
CA THR A 168 3.41 2.72 28.49
C THR A 168 3.16 2.85 26.99
N ALA A 169 3.51 1.83 26.20
CA ALA A 169 3.25 1.83 24.76
C ALA A 169 1.76 1.93 24.44
N VAL A 170 0.92 1.11 25.09
CA VAL A 170 -0.54 1.14 24.92
C VAL A 170 -1.13 2.50 25.29
N SER A 171 -0.66 3.12 26.37
CA SER A 171 -1.09 4.45 26.81
C SER A 171 -0.78 5.53 25.76
N LEU A 172 0.44 5.53 25.23
CA LEU A 172 0.84 6.48 24.18
C LEU A 172 0.03 6.28 22.88
N VAL A 173 -0.20 5.03 22.47
CA VAL A 173 -1.03 4.73 21.30
C VAL A 173 -2.47 5.22 21.49
N ARG A 174 -3.05 5.04 22.68
CA ARG A 174 -4.40 5.55 22.99
C ARG A 174 -4.48 7.06 22.98
N ARG A 175 -3.44 7.73 23.51
CA ARG A 175 -3.41 9.19 23.60
C ARG A 175 -3.28 9.86 22.25
N HIS A 176 -2.41 9.35 21.39
CA HIS A 176 -1.97 10.02 20.17
C HIS A 176 -2.40 9.31 18.88
N CYS A 177 -3.11 8.19 18.97
CA CYS A 177 -3.49 7.35 17.84
C CYS A 177 -2.29 6.90 16.97
N PHE A 178 -1.13 6.68 17.60
CA PHE A 178 0.07 6.24 16.88
C PHE A 178 -0.16 4.92 16.14
N GLY A 179 0.26 4.88 14.87
CA GLY A 179 0.35 3.64 14.08
C GLY A 179 1.49 2.73 14.53
N HIS A 180 1.44 1.47 14.11
CA HIS A 180 2.46 0.46 14.43
C HIS A 180 3.88 0.82 13.99
N GLU A 181 4.03 1.71 13.01
CA GLU A 181 5.28 2.24 12.49
C GLU A 181 6.04 3.12 13.50
N HIS A 182 5.33 3.66 14.49
CA HIS A 182 5.94 4.47 15.56
C HIS A 182 6.66 3.59 16.60
N VAL A 183 6.34 2.29 16.67
CA VAL A 183 6.93 1.36 17.62
C VAL A 183 8.28 0.89 17.08
N GLY A 184 9.37 1.34 17.70
CA GLY A 184 10.71 0.95 17.25
C GLY A 184 11.19 -0.40 17.74
N ASP A 185 10.56 -0.96 18.78
CA ASP A 185 10.89 -2.29 19.30
C ASP A 185 10.06 -3.38 18.61
N THR A 186 10.74 -4.22 17.83
CA THR A 186 10.11 -5.36 17.16
C THR A 186 9.54 -6.40 18.12
N THR A 187 10.01 -6.45 19.38
CA THR A 187 9.49 -7.34 20.42
C THR A 187 8.13 -6.85 20.93
N LEU A 188 7.95 -5.53 21.07
CA LEU A 188 6.64 -4.94 21.39
C LEU A 188 5.62 -5.21 20.28
N LEU A 189 6.06 -5.19 19.03
CA LEU A 189 5.20 -5.55 17.89
C LEU A 189 4.77 -7.02 17.87
N ARG A 190 5.23 -7.87 18.80
CA ARG A 190 4.74 -9.25 18.99
C ARG A 190 3.66 -9.36 20.08
N VAL A 191 3.31 -8.26 20.74
CA VAL A 191 2.36 -8.23 21.86
C VAL A 191 0.93 -8.07 21.31
N PRO A 192 0.02 -9.04 21.52
CA PRO A 192 -1.36 -8.96 21.02
C PRO A 192 -2.12 -7.74 21.56
N GLU A 193 -1.92 -7.36 22.82
CA GLU A 193 -2.63 -6.26 23.48
C GLU A 193 -2.35 -4.91 22.82
N LEU A 194 -1.13 -4.73 22.29
CA LEU A 194 -0.74 -3.53 21.56
C LEU A 194 -1.45 -3.46 20.20
N TRP A 195 -1.52 -4.57 19.48
CA TRP A 195 -2.26 -4.66 18.22
C TRP A 195 -3.77 -4.50 18.38
N ALA A 196 -4.35 -5.09 19.43
CA ALA A 196 -5.74 -4.85 19.81
C ALA A 196 -5.99 -3.35 20.07
N THR A 197 -5.00 -2.64 20.65
CA THR A 197 -5.09 -1.20 20.86
C THR A 197 -5.07 -0.43 19.54
N PHE A 198 -4.18 -0.76 18.59
CA PHE A 198 -4.19 -0.14 17.25
C PHE A 198 -5.54 -0.30 16.55
N LEU A 199 -6.16 -1.49 16.64
CA LEU A 199 -7.50 -1.72 16.08
C LEU A 199 -8.55 -0.82 16.73
N LYS A 200 -8.50 -0.66 18.07
CA LYS A 200 -9.47 0.14 18.84
C LYS A 200 -9.35 1.64 18.57
N VAL A 201 -8.14 2.18 18.44
CA VAL A 201 -7.91 3.61 18.18
C VAL A 201 -8.09 3.98 16.69
N GLY A 202 -8.20 2.99 15.81
CA GLY A 202 -8.54 3.21 14.40
C GLY A 202 -7.37 3.07 13.43
N MET A 203 -6.64 1.94 13.46
CA MET A 203 -5.59 1.58 12.48
C MET A 203 -5.98 1.88 11.01
N PRO A 204 -5.17 2.63 10.24
CA PRO A 204 -5.46 2.92 8.82
C PRO A 204 -5.77 1.67 7.99
N LEU A 205 -6.70 1.79 7.03
CA LEU A 205 -7.27 0.63 6.32
C LEU A 205 -6.23 -0.15 5.50
N THR A 206 -5.30 0.55 4.84
CA THR A 206 -4.18 -0.07 4.14
C THR A 206 -3.27 -0.87 5.08
N ALA A 207 -3.01 -0.34 6.28
CA ALA A 207 -2.23 -1.05 7.29
C ALA A 207 -2.98 -2.27 7.84
N LEU A 208 -4.31 -2.16 8.01
CA LEU A 208 -5.18 -3.25 8.42
C LEU A 208 -5.09 -4.42 7.43
N ILE A 209 -5.35 -4.15 6.15
CA ILE A 209 -5.36 -5.14 5.06
C ILE A 209 -4.02 -5.88 4.99
N ARG A 210 -2.89 -5.16 5.05
CA ARG A 210 -1.54 -5.73 4.95
C ARG A 210 -1.13 -6.59 6.16
N ASN A 211 -1.79 -6.44 7.31
CA ASN A 211 -1.41 -7.11 8.55
C ASN A 211 -2.42 -8.19 9.00
N LEU A 212 -3.43 -8.55 8.21
CA LEU A 212 -4.44 -9.55 8.58
C LEU A 212 -3.84 -10.90 8.98
N GLY A 213 -2.88 -11.42 8.20
CA GLY A 213 -2.18 -12.67 8.52
C GLY A 213 -1.43 -12.59 9.85
N ARG A 214 -0.77 -11.45 10.14
CA ARG A 214 -0.08 -11.21 11.42
C ARG A 214 -1.05 -11.20 12.59
N MET A 215 -2.16 -10.47 12.47
CA MET A 215 -3.16 -10.39 13.53
C MET A 215 -3.83 -11.74 13.79
N THR A 216 -3.99 -12.55 12.74
CA THR A 216 -4.49 -13.93 12.86
C THR A 216 -3.51 -14.80 13.63
N MET A 217 -2.20 -14.76 13.32
CA MET A 217 -1.18 -15.49 14.10
C MET A 217 -1.11 -15.09 15.58
N MET A 218 -1.50 -13.86 15.90
CA MET A 218 -1.53 -13.35 17.28
C MET A 218 -2.82 -13.72 18.03
N GLY A 219 -3.75 -14.45 17.40
CA GLY A 219 -5.04 -14.81 17.99
C GLY A 219 -5.97 -13.61 18.22
N LEU A 220 -5.76 -12.50 17.49
CA LEU A 220 -6.64 -11.33 17.61
C LEU A 220 -7.98 -11.55 16.93
N THR A 221 -7.98 -12.32 15.86
CA THR A 221 -9.18 -12.66 15.07
C THR A 221 -10.03 -13.73 15.74
N ASP A 222 -9.51 -14.39 16.78
CA ASP A 222 -10.26 -15.37 17.58
C ASP A 222 -11.16 -14.66 18.60
N ARG A 223 -10.89 -13.38 18.87
CA ARG A 223 -11.69 -12.53 19.76
C ARG A 223 -12.87 -11.94 18.97
N PRO A 224 -14.14 -12.26 19.32
CA PRO A 224 -15.29 -11.85 18.52
C PRO A 224 -15.43 -10.34 18.35
N ASP A 225 -15.09 -9.55 19.38
CA ASP A 225 -15.15 -8.09 19.35
C ASP A 225 -14.16 -7.48 18.34
N LEU A 226 -12.95 -8.04 18.25
CA LEU A 226 -11.93 -7.59 17.31
C LEU A 226 -12.22 -8.09 15.90
N LEU A 227 -12.66 -9.35 15.74
CA LEU A 227 -13.05 -9.88 14.44
C LEU A 227 -14.16 -9.03 13.81
N ALA A 228 -15.23 -8.74 14.56
CA ALA A 228 -16.33 -7.90 14.11
C ALA A 228 -15.88 -6.49 13.72
N ARG A 229 -14.95 -5.91 14.50
CA ARG A 229 -14.36 -4.61 14.17
C ARG A 229 -13.58 -4.63 12.85
N VAL A 230 -12.78 -5.67 12.63
CA VAL A 230 -11.99 -5.81 11.39
C VAL A 230 -12.91 -6.03 10.20
N THR A 231 -13.87 -6.94 10.28
CA THR A 231 -14.80 -7.22 9.17
C THR A 231 -15.65 -6.01 8.83
N THR A 232 -16.21 -5.32 9.83
CA THR A 232 -16.99 -4.07 9.63
C THR A 232 -16.16 -2.99 8.92
N ARG A 233 -14.88 -2.85 9.27
CA ARG A 233 -13.99 -1.88 8.63
C ARG A 233 -13.63 -2.26 7.19
N LEU A 234 -13.47 -3.56 6.91
CA LEU A 234 -13.18 -4.04 5.55
C LEU A 234 -14.39 -3.86 4.62
N THR A 235 -15.62 -3.97 5.14
CA THR A 235 -16.85 -3.85 4.34
C THR A 235 -17.48 -2.45 4.36
N ASP A 236 -16.84 -1.47 4.98
CA ASP A 236 -17.29 -0.08 4.96
C ASP A 236 -16.87 0.60 3.65
N ALA A 237 -17.83 0.73 2.73
CA ALA A 237 -17.63 1.38 1.44
C ALA A 237 -17.14 2.83 1.54
N ARG A 238 -17.56 3.59 2.55
CA ARG A 238 -17.11 4.99 2.73
C ARG A 238 -15.67 5.02 3.20
N ALA A 239 -15.28 4.12 4.10
CA ALA A 239 -13.90 4.00 4.56
C ALA A 239 -12.96 3.54 3.44
N LEU A 240 -13.39 2.56 2.62
CA LEU A 240 -12.66 2.11 1.44
C LEU A 240 -12.42 3.26 0.46
N ALA A 241 -13.45 4.07 0.17
CA ALA A 241 -13.36 5.22 -0.72
C ALA A 241 -12.44 6.32 -0.15
N ALA A 242 -12.62 6.69 1.12
CA ALA A 242 -11.81 7.72 1.77
C ALA A 242 -10.33 7.35 1.83
N ALA A 243 -10.03 6.06 2.05
CA ALA A 243 -8.67 5.53 2.03
C ALA A 243 -8.13 5.26 0.61
N ARG A 244 -8.94 5.49 -0.44
CA ARG A 244 -8.61 5.23 -1.86
C ARG A 244 -8.10 3.81 -2.09
N ILE A 245 -8.75 2.83 -1.46
CA ILE A 245 -8.38 1.42 -1.63
C ILE A 245 -8.81 0.94 -3.02
N HIS A 246 -7.85 0.47 -3.80
CA HIS A 246 -8.07 -0.10 -5.12
C HIS A 246 -8.47 -1.60 -5.01
N PRO A 247 -9.36 -2.11 -5.90
CA PRO A 247 -9.72 -3.54 -5.93
C PRO A 247 -8.52 -4.49 -5.97
N MET A 248 -7.50 -4.18 -6.77
CA MET A 248 -6.29 -5.03 -6.88
C MET A 248 -5.56 -5.21 -5.53
N THR A 249 -5.54 -4.19 -4.67
CA THR A 249 -4.95 -4.31 -3.33
C THR A 249 -5.71 -5.32 -2.47
N LEU A 250 -7.04 -5.39 -2.63
CA LEU A 250 -7.89 -6.32 -1.89
C LEU A 250 -7.79 -7.72 -2.47
N LEU A 251 -7.68 -7.87 -3.79
CA LEU A 251 -7.46 -9.16 -4.43
C LEU A 251 -6.12 -9.78 -4.00
N ASP A 252 -5.03 -9.00 -4.02
CA ASP A 252 -3.73 -9.46 -3.53
C ASP A 252 -3.80 -9.90 -2.06
N ALA A 253 -4.44 -9.08 -1.22
CA ALA A 253 -4.63 -9.39 0.18
C ALA A 253 -5.51 -10.64 0.39
N LEU A 254 -6.60 -10.80 -0.37
CA LEU A 254 -7.51 -11.93 -0.34
C LEU A 254 -6.79 -13.22 -0.68
N CYS A 255 -6.11 -13.26 -1.82
CA CYS A 255 -5.40 -14.45 -2.27
C CYS A 255 -4.25 -14.79 -1.33
N THR A 256 -3.46 -13.80 -0.90
CA THR A 256 -2.40 -13.99 0.09
C THR A 256 -2.96 -14.49 1.42
N TYR A 257 -4.07 -13.94 1.91
CA TYR A 257 -4.68 -14.38 3.17
C TYR A 257 -5.23 -15.82 3.08
N ARG A 258 -5.89 -16.17 1.96
CA ARG A 258 -6.43 -17.52 1.69
C ARG A 258 -5.34 -18.59 1.68
N THR A 259 -4.16 -18.30 1.15
CA THR A 259 -3.04 -19.28 1.12
C THR A 259 -2.49 -19.63 2.50
N GLY A 260 -2.78 -18.84 3.54
CA GLY A 260 -2.34 -19.13 4.91
C GLY A 260 -0.83 -18.94 5.14
N GLY A 261 -0.12 -18.29 4.21
CA GLY A 261 1.32 -18.13 4.26
C GLY A 261 1.79 -16.76 3.75
N GLY A 262 2.75 -16.16 4.44
CA GLY A 262 3.39 -14.94 3.93
C GLY A 262 4.27 -15.24 2.72
N ALA A 263 4.43 -14.27 1.80
CA ALA A 263 5.23 -14.44 0.57
C ALA A 263 6.68 -14.93 0.79
N ARG A 264 7.26 -14.67 1.98
CA ARG A 264 8.61 -15.13 2.36
C ARG A 264 8.63 -16.49 3.09
N GLY A 265 7.49 -17.15 3.25
CA GLY A 265 7.35 -18.48 3.86
C GLY A 265 7.55 -18.58 5.38
N VAL A 266 7.94 -17.50 6.04
CA VAL A 266 8.22 -17.48 7.50
C VAL A 266 6.95 -17.42 8.35
N ALA A 267 5.95 -16.66 7.90
CA ALA A 267 4.67 -16.50 8.60
C ALA A 267 3.65 -17.51 8.06
N ARG A 268 2.94 -18.21 8.95
CA ARG A 268 1.86 -19.14 8.63
C ARG A 268 0.66 -18.91 9.53
N TRP A 269 -0.55 -18.95 8.98
CA TRP A 269 -1.80 -18.81 9.70
C TRP A 269 -2.89 -19.68 9.07
N THR A 270 -3.95 -19.94 9.83
CA THR A 270 -5.18 -20.54 9.30
C THR A 270 -6.12 -19.41 8.87
N ALA A 271 -6.56 -19.41 7.61
CA ALA A 271 -7.43 -18.36 7.09
C ALA A 271 -8.81 -18.40 7.78
N SER A 272 -9.22 -17.28 8.36
CA SER A 272 -10.58 -17.12 8.89
C SER A 272 -11.58 -16.94 7.76
N ARG A 273 -12.63 -17.77 7.74
CA ARG A 273 -13.72 -17.68 6.76
C ARG A 273 -14.35 -16.29 6.74
N ALA A 274 -14.64 -15.71 7.91
CA ALA A 274 -15.27 -14.39 8.02
C ALA A 274 -14.39 -13.27 7.41
N LEU A 275 -13.07 -13.36 7.54
CA LEU A 275 -12.15 -12.39 6.93
C LEU A 275 -12.02 -12.60 5.42
N VAL A 276 -12.04 -13.85 4.97
CA VAL A 276 -12.07 -14.17 3.53
C VAL A 276 -13.32 -13.60 2.88
N GLU A 277 -14.50 -13.82 3.47
CA GLU A 277 -15.77 -13.27 2.99
C GLU A 277 -15.78 -11.73 3.02
N ALA A 278 -15.22 -11.12 4.07
CA ALA A 278 -15.13 -9.66 4.17
C ALA A 278 -14.18 -9.05 3.11
N LEU A 279 -13.03 -9.67 2.85
CA LEU A 279 -12.09 -9.24 1.80
C LEU A 279 -12.69 -9.40 0.40
N ASP A 280 -13.42 -10.50 0.18
CA ASP A 280 -14.14 -10.76 -1.07
C ASP A 280 -15.22 -9.69 -1.31
N ALA A 281 -16.05 -9.39 -0.32
CA ALA A 281 -17.02 -8.30 -0.40
C ALA A 281 -16.35 -6.93 -0.62
N ALA A 282 -15.24 -6.67 0.09
CA ALA A 282 -14.49 -5.43 -0.04
C ALA A 282 -13.95 -5.24 -1.47
N PHE A 283 -13.48 -6.32 -2.12
CA PHE A 283 -12.97 -6.29 -3.49
C PHE A 283 -14.02 -5.71 -4.45
N TYR A 284 -15.28 -6.14 -4.34
CA TYR A 284 -16.35 -5.62 -5.18
C TYR A 284 -16.77 -4.19 -4.79
N LEU A 285 -16.78 -3.87 -3.49
CA LEU A 285 -17.09 -2.51 -3.02
C LEU A 285 -16.06 -1.49 -3.52
N ALA A 286 -14.79 -1.89 -3.64
CA ALA A 286 -13.71 -1.02 -4.07
C ALA A 286 -13.78 -0.61 -5.55
N PHE A 287 -14.57 -1.29 -6.40
CA PHE A 287 -14.71 -0.90 -7.81
C PHE A 287 -15.28 0.52 -7.94
N LYS A 288 -16.13 0.95 -7.01
CA LYS A 288 -16.68 2.32 -6.97
C LYS A 288 -15.63 3.41 -6.72
N ASN A 289 -14.45 3.03 -6.24
CA ASN A 289 -13.35 3.96 -5.95
C ASN A 289 -12.48 4.22 -7.18
N VAL A 290 -12.64 3.44 -8.25
CA VAL A 290 -11.88 3.57 -9.49
C VAL A 290 -12.49 4.71 -10.30
N ARG A 291 -11.65 5.65 -10.73
CA ARG A 291 -12.08 6.77 -11.55
C ARG A 291 -12.14 6.34 -13.02
N PRO A 292 -13.28 6.53 -13.72
CA PRO A 292 -13.35 6.25 -15.15
C PRO A 292 -12.45 7.18 -15.95
N THR A 293 -11.91 6.67 -17.06
CA THR A 293 -11.18 7.47 -18.04
C THR A 293 -12.13 8.09 -19.07
N GLY A 294 -13.32 7.51 -19.28
CA GLY A 294 -14.31 7.99 -20.24
C GLY A 294 -13.96 7.68 -21.69
N ARG A 295 -13.02 6.75 -21.93
CA ARG A 295 -12.57 6.35 -23.27
C ARG A 295 -13.34 5.13 -23.75
N ARG A 296 -13.35 4.90 -25.07
CA ARG A 296 -13.93 3.69 -25.67
C ARG A 296 -12.91 2.56 -25.64
N TYR A 297 -13.12 1.57 -24.78
CA TYR A 297 -12.23 0.42 -24.67
C TYR A 297 -12.68 -0.76 -25.51
N LEU A 298 -11.72 -1.47 -26.10
CA LEU A 298 -11.89 -2.87 -26.50
C LEU A 298 -10.87 -3.71 -25.75
N ALA A 299 -11.34 -4.53 -24.81
CA ALA A 299 -10.51 -5.42 -24.04
C ALA A 299 -10.53 -6.84 -24.63
N GLY A 300 -9.36 -7.33 -25.02
CA GLY A 300 -9.13 -8.71 -25.39
C GLY A 300 -8.59 -9.48 -24.18
N LEU A 301 -9.29 -10.53 -23.79
CA LEU A 301 -8.84 -11.46 -22.76
C LEU A 301 -8.31 -12.74 -23.40
N ASP A 302 -7.04 -13.03 -23.15
CA ASP A 302 -6.42 -14.27 -23.57
C ASP A 302 -7.00 -15.45 -22.77
N VAL A 303 -7.46 -16.48 -23.49
CA VAL A 303 -8.02 -17.71 -22.92
C VAL A 303 -7.15 -18.93 -23.18
N SER A 304 -5.91 -18.73 -23.62
CA SER A 304 -4.92 -19.79 -23.79
C SER A 304 -4.74 -20.59 -22.50
N GLY A 305 -4.27 -21.83 -22.64
CA GLY A 305 -4.08 -22.73 -21.51
C GLY A 305 -3.10 -22.16 -20.47
N SER A 306 -2.07 -21.46 -20.94
CA SER A 306 -0.98 -20.93 -20.12
C SER A 306 -1.43 -19.88 -19.12
N MET A 307 -2.51 -19.15 -19.43
CA MET A 307 -3.16 -18.25 -18.50
C MET A 307 -3.57 -18.94 -17.18
N GLY A 308 -3.93 -20.23 -17.24
CA GLY A 308 -4.47 -20.97 -16.08
C GLY A 308 -3.45 -21.60 -15.15
N TRP A 309 -2.22 -21.85 -15.60
CA TRP A 309 -1.20 -22.48 -14.76
C TRP A 309 -0.05 -21.53 -14.40
N THR A 310 0.10 -20.42 -15.13
CA THR A 310 1.18 -19.47 -14.93
C THR A 310 0.84 -18.46 -13.85
N ARG A 311 1.77 -18.20 -12.93
CA ARG A 311 1.59 -17.24 -11.85
C ARG A 311 1.87 -15.82 -12.31
N CYS A 312 1.03 -14.91 -11.86
CA CYS A 312 1.21 -13.49 -12.16
C CYS A 312 2.43 -12.94 -11.41
N ALA A 313 3.29 -12.23 -12.14
CA ALA A 313 4.39 -11.48 -11.56
C ALA A 313 3.86 -10.24 -10.82
N GLY A 314 4.38 -9.98 -9.63
CA GLY A 314 3.89 -8.93 -8.73
C GLY A 314 2.80 -9.44 -7.77
N MET A 315 1.87 -10.28 -8.24
CA MET A 315 0.83 -10.93 -7.43
C MET A 315 0.92 -12.46 -7.53
N THR A 316 1.91 -13.05 -6.86
CA THR A 316 2.23 -14.49 -7.00
C THR A 316 1.15 -15.44 -6.47
N SER A 317 0.20 -14.93 -5.68
CA SER A 317 -0.92 -15.70 -5.12
C SER A 317 -2.02 -15.98 -6.16
N VAL A 318 -1.99 -15.33 -7.33
CA VAL A 318 -2.98 -15.54 -8.42
C VAL A 318 -2.32 -16.07 -9.69
N ASP A 319 -3.07 -16.81 -10.49
CA ASP A 319 -2.69 -17.14 -11.86
C ASP A 319 -2.99 -15.98 -12.83
N CYS A 320 -2.48 -16.07 -14.06
CA CYS A 320 -2.63 -15.02 -15.07
C CYS A 320 -4.08 -14.86 -15.53
N ARG A 321 -4.90 -15.92 -15.55
CA ARG A 321 -6.33 -15.86 -15.88
C ARG A 321 -7.11 -15.11 -14.81
N GLN A 322 -6.85 -15.38 -13.53
CA GLN A 322 -7.41 -14.65 -12.40
C GLN A 322 -7.02 -13.18 -12.44
N ALA A 323 -5.74 -12.88 -12.72
CA ALA A 323 -5.24 -11.51 -12.85
C ALA A 323 -5.93 -10.77 -14.01
N ALA A 324 -6.05 -11.41 -15.18
CA ALA A 324 -6.72 -10.88 -16.36
C ALA A 324 -8.21 -10.61 -16.11
N ALA A 325 -8.91 -11.58 -15.54
CA ALA A 325 -10.32 -11.45 -15.18
C ALA A 325 -10.54 -10.29 -14.20
N ALA A 326 -9.72 -10.18 -13.17
CA ALA A 326 -9.83 -9.10 -12.20
C ALA A 326 -9.53 -7.72 -12.79
N MET A 327 -8.51 -7.62 -13.65
CA MET A 327 -8.19 -6.40 -14.38
C MET A 327 -9.35 -6.01 -15.31
N LEU A 328 -9.89 -6.98 -16.07
CA LEU A 328 -11.04 -6.77 -16.94
C LEU A 328 -12.26 -6.26 -16.16
N MET A 329 -12.60 -6.90 -15.04
CA MET A 329 -13.70 -6.46 -14.17
C MET A 329 -13.51 -5.04 -13.65
N SER A 330 -12.26 -4.61 -13.40
CA SER A 330 -11.95 -3.25 -12.94
C SER A 330 -12.20 -2.17 -14.00
N VAL A 331 -12.14 -2.54 -15.27
CA VAL A 331 -12.46 -1.64 -16.39
C VAL A 331 -13.95 -1.72 -16.74
N VAL A 332 -14.52 -2.94 -16.84
CA VAL A 332 -15.93 -3.17 -17.20
C VAL A 332 -16.90 -2.45 -16.28
N LYS A 333 -16.64 -2.49 -14.97
CA LYS A 333 -17.58 -1.92 -13.98
C LYS A 333 -17.53 -0.40 -13.91
N VAL A 334 -16.61 0.25 -14.64
CA VAL A 334 -16.27 1.66 -14.47
C VAL A 334 -16.40 2.44 -15.76
N GLU A 335 -15.96 1.89 -16.90
CA GLU A 335 -15.99 2.59 -18.18
C GLU A 335 -17.39 2.57 -18.82
N PRO A 336 -17.88 3.71 -19.34
CA PRO A 336 -19.22 3.80 -19.92
C PRO A 336 -19.33 3.10 -21.28
N TRP A 337 -18.21 2.92 -21.98
CA TRP A 337 -18.16 2.18 -23.25
C TRP A 337 -16.98 1.22 -23.23
N LEU A 338 -17.32 -0.07 -23.23
CA LEU A 338 -16.35 -1.16 -23.30
C LEU A 338 -16.94 -2.28 -24.15
N LYS A 339 -16.13 -2.81 -25.05
CA LYS A 339 -16.36 -4.12 -25.66
C LYS A 339 -15.35 -5.11 -25.13
N THR A 340 -15.79 -6.32 -24.86
CA THR A 340 -14.95 -7.41 -24.39
C THR A 340 -14.99 -8.55 -25.39
N VAL A 341 -13.84 -9.16 -25.63
CA VAL A 341 -13.67 -10.32 -26.50
C VAL A 341 -12.71 -11.29 -25.83
N ALA A 342 -12.92 -12.59 -26.04
CA ALA A 342 -11.94 -13.61 -25.68
C ALA A 342 -11.15 -13.96 -26.94
N PHE A 343 -9.86 -14.23 -26.79
CA PHE A 343 -9.05 -14.63 -27.92
C PHE A 343 -8.08 -15.76 -27.59
N SER A 344 -7.83 -16.59 -28.58
CA SER A 344 -6.73 -17.54 -28.65
C SER A 344 -6.24 -17.55 -30.11
N ASN A 345 -6.46 -18.62 -30.88
CA ASN A 345 -6.23 -18.62 -32.33
C ASN A 345 -7.41 -18.06 -33.13
N LYS A 346 -8.52 -17.82 -32.44
CA LYS A 346 -9.75 -17.22 -32.96
C LYS A 346 -10.27 -16.25 -31.91
N LEU A 347 -11.12 -15.34 -32.38
CA LEU A 347 -11.82 -14.41 -31.52
C LEU A 347 -13.21 -14.96 -31.21
N GLU A 348 -13.52 -15.05 -29.93
CA GLU A 348 -14.81 -15.52 -29.44
C GLU A 348 -15.52 -14.35 -28.73
N PRO A 349 -16.84 -14.16 -28.94
CA PRO A 349 -17.60 -13.19 -28.18
C PRO A 349 -17.54 -13.52 -26.69
N PHE A 350 -17.11 -12.54 -25.89
CA PHE A 350 -17.07 -12.70 -24.45
C PHE A 350 -17.60 -11.44 -23.80
N GLU A 351 -18.84 -11.46 -23.32
CA GLU A 351 -19.43 -10.36 -22.58
C GLU A 351 -19.41 -10.66 -21.08
N LEU A 352 -18.89 -9.71 -20.30
CA LEU A 352 -18.85 -9.78 -18.84
C LEU A 352 -20.09 -9.10 -18.28
N LYS A 353 -20.85 -9.82 -17.46
CA LYS A 353 -22.06 -9.29 -16.84
C LYS A 353 -21.70 -8.52 -15.56
N PRO A 354 -22.35 -7.39 -15.26
CA PRO A 354 -22.00 -6.56 -14.10
C PRO A 354 -22.07 -7.28 -12.75
N GLU A 355 -22.86 -8.35 -12.62
CA GLU A 355 -23.09 -9.08 -11.36
C GLU A 355 -22.12 -10.25 -11.16
N GLU A 356 -21.33 -10.60 -12.18
CA GLU A 356 -20.47 -11.78 -12.10
C GLU A 356 -19.37 -11.64 -11.05
N THR A 357 -19.09 -12.77 -10.40
CA THR A 357 -17.96 -12.92 -9.50
C THR A 357 -16.68 -13.25 -10.27
N LEU A 358 -15.53 -12.99 -9.66
CA LEU A 358 -14.24 -13.35 -10.25
C LEU A 358 -14.17 -14.83 -10.63
N ASP A 359 -14.65 -15.72 -9.75
CA ASP A 359 -14.63 -17.16 -9.98
C ASP A 359 -15.50 -17.56 -11.18
N GLN A 360 -16.69 -16.95 -11.33
CA GLN A 360 -17.57 -17.19 -12.49
C GLN A 360 -16.91 -16.74 -13.81
N VAL A 361 -16.22 -15.60 -13.79
CA VAL A 361 -15.49 -15.09 -14.96
C VAL A 361 -14.35 -16.04 -15.32
N VAL A 362 -13.59 -16.51 -14.33
CA VAL A 362 -12.49 -17.47 -14.53
C VAL A 362 -13.00 -18.81 -15.06
N GLU A 363 -14.11 -19.32 -14.53
CA GLU A 363 -14.72 -20.58 -14.99
C GLU A 363 -15.23 -20.47 -16.43
N ARG A 364 -15.96 -19.39 -16.76
CA ARG A 364 -16.45 -19.14 -18.12
C ARG A 364 -15.32 -19.03 -19.12
N THR A 365 -14.25 -18.32 -18.77
CA THR A 365 -13.09 -18.11 -19.66
C THR A 365 -12.28 -19.39 -19.84
N ALA A 366 -12.19 -20.24 -18.82
CA ALA A 366 -11.56 -21.55 -18.91
C ALA A 366 -12.36 -22.55 -19.78
N ALA A 367 -13.67 -22.35 -19.94
CA ALA A 367 -14.52 -23.20 -20.77
C ALA A 367 -14.45 -22.88 -22.28
N ILE A 368 -13.78 -21.78 -22.67
CA ILE A 368 -13.66 -21.37 -24.07
C ILE A 368 -12.60 -22.26 -24.77
N PRO A 369 -12.90 -22.85 -25.95
CA PRO A 369 -11.95 -23.67 -26.68
C PRO A 369 -10.62 -22.95 -26.97
N MET A 370 -9.51 -23.64 -26.73
CA MET A 370 -8.16 -23.07 -26.78
C MET A 370 -7.47 -23.29 -28.13
N GLY A 371 -6.54 -22.38 -28.47
CA GLY A 371 -5.61 -22.46 -29.59
C GLY A 371 -4.37 -21.58 -29.35
N GLY A 372 -3.50 -21.43 -30.35
CA GLY A 372 -2.33 -20.53 -30.26
C GLY A 372 -2.71 -19.05 -30.29
N THR A 373 -2.04 -18.19 -29.53
CA THR A 373 -2.58 -16.88 -29.12
C THR A 373 -2.23 -15.71 -30.03
N ASP A 374 -3.18 -15.25 -30.86
CA ASP A 374 -2.98 -14.08 -31.74
C ASP A 374 -3.45 -12.77 -31.09
N CYS A 375 -2.49 -12.03 -30.52
CA CYS A 375 -2.72 -10.73 -29.89
C CYS A 375 -3.21 -9.62 -30.86
N ALA A 376 -3.13 -9.82 -32.19
CA ALA A 376 -3.62 -8.84 -33.16
C ALA A 376 -5.14 -8.95 -33.40
N LEU A 377 -5.77 -10.09 -33.09
CA LEU A 377 -7.17 -10.36 -33.42
C LEU A 377 -8.16 -9.30 -32.91
N PRO A 378 -8.07 -8.78 -31.67
CA PRO A 378 -9.00 -7.77 -31.20
C PRO A 378 -8.95 -6.47 -32.02
N ILE A 379 -7.76 -6.09 -32.48
CA ILE A 379 -7.53 -4.90 -33.31
C ILE A 379 -8.06 -5.13 -34.73
N LEU A 380 -7.75 -6.29 -35.31
CA LEU A 380 -8.22 -6.67 -36.64
C LEU A 380 -9.74 -6.77 -36.70
N HIS A 381 -10.37 -7.34 -35.68
CA HIS A 381 -11.83 -7.39 -35.57
C HIS A 381 -12.46 -5.99 -35.55
N ALA A 382 -11.88 -5.07 -34.78
CA ALA A 382 -12.35 -3.68 -34.76
C ALA A 382 -12.15 -2.97 -36.10
N LEU A 383 -11.04 -3.25 -36.80
CA LEU A 383 -10.77 -2.72 -38.14
C LEU A 383 -11.80 -3.22 -39.17
N GLU A 384 -12.01 -4.54 -39.24
CA GLU A 384 -12.95 -5.17 -40.18
C GLU A 384 -14.39 -4.68 -39.98
N ASN A 385 -14.81 -4.56 -38.73
CA ASN A 385 -16.17 -4.15 -38.37
C ASN A 385 -16.33 -2.64 -38.20
N ARG A 386 -15.26 -1.86 -38.46
CA ARG A 386 -15.20 -0.40 -38.30
C ARG A 386 -15.69 0.08 -36.93
N ILE A 387 -15.36 -0.66 -35.87
CA ILE A 387 -15.73 -0.34 -34.50
C ILE A 387 -14.79 0.76 -33.99
N PRO A 388 -15.28 1.92 -33.56
CA PRO A 388 -14.42 3.01 -33.13
C PRO A 388 -14.02 2.83 -31.64
N VAL A 389 -12.72 2.71 -31.41
CA VAL A 389 -12.07 2.32 -30.16
C VAL A 389 -10.93 3.30 -29.92
N ASP A 390 -10.84 3.82 -28.69
CA ASP A 390 -9.77 4.74 -28.28
C ASP A 390 -8.62 3.98 -27.61
N VAL A 391 -8.91 2.88 -26.90
CA VAL A 391 -7.92 2.09 -26.17
C VAL A 391 -8.17 0.60 -26.36
N PHE A 392 -7.22 -0.10 -26.97
CA PHE A 392 -7.15 -1.55 -26.97
C PHE A 392 -6.43 -2.02 -25.71
N LEU A 393 -7.05 -2.91 -24.94
CA LEU A 393 -6.46 -3.51 -23.74
C LEU A 393 -6.32 -5.01 -23.96
N ILE A 394 -5.10 -5.48 -24.20
CA ILE A 394 -4.79 -6.89 -24.43
C ILE A 394 -4.26 -7.48 -23.12
N LEU A 395 -4.93 -8.49 -22.60
CA LEU A 395 -4.63 -9.15 -21.33
C LEU A 395 -4.13 -10.57 -21.63
N THR A 396 -2.83 -10.82 -21.48
CA THR A 396 -2.16 -12.11 -21.78
C THR A 396 -1.10 -12.41 -20.72
N ASP A 397 -0.56 -13.63 -20.67
CA ASP A 397 0.50 -13.98 -19.72
C ASP A 397 1.86 -13.47 -20.20
N ASN A 398 2.27 -13.80 -21.42
CA ASN A 398 3.59 -13.50 -21.95
C ASN A 398 3.69 -13.63 -23.47
N GLU A 399 2.55 -13.79 -24.15
CA GLU A 399 2.56 -14.31 -25.50
C GLU A 399 2.90 -13.20 -26.52
N THR A 400 4.17 -13.18 -26.91
CA THR A 400 4.71 -12.45 -28.06
C THR A 400 4.23 -13.01 -29.41
N TRP A 401 3.37 -14.03 -29.38
CA TRP A 401 2.86 -14.64 -30.59
C TRP A 401 1.80 -13.73 -31.23
N PHE A 402 1.91 -13.63 -32.54
CA PHE A 402 0.96 -12.98 -33.40
C PHE A 402 0.85 -13.86 -34.65
N GLY A 403 -0.30 -13.82 -35.30
CA GLY A 403 -0.51 -14.58 -36.53
C GLY A 403 0.30 -14.01 -37.69
N SER A 404 -0.37 -13.68 -38.78
CA SER A 404 0.28 -13.09 -39.95
C SER A 404 0.59 -11.59 -39.80
N VAL A 405 0.01 -10.92 -38.79
CA VAL A 405 0.10 -9.46 -38.61
C VAL A 405 0.52 -9.14 -37.18
N HIS A 406 1.58 -8.35 -37.03
CA HIS A 406 2.03 -7.86 -35.73
C HIS A 406 1.02 -6.86 -35.13
N PRO A 407 0.72 -6.87 -33.81
CA PRO A 407 -0.25 -5.95 -33.20
C PRO A 407 0.04 -4.46 -33.45
N ALA A 408 1.32 -4.07 -33.42
CA ALA A 408 1.74 -2.70 -33.77
C ALA A 408 1.33 -2.30 -35.20
N GLU A 409 1.49 -3.23 -36.16
CA GLU A 409 1.08 -3.01 -37.54
C GLU A 409 -0.45 -3.00 -37.69
N ALA A 410 -1.16 -3.88 -36.98
CA ALA A 410 -2.61 -3.87 -36.93
C ALA A 410 -3.15 -2.53 -36.40
N LEU A 411 -2.54 -1.97 -35.35
CA LEU A 411 -2.92 -0.67 -34.80
C LEU A 411 -2.67 0.46 -35.80
N ARG A 412 -1.53 0.47 -36.50
CA ARG A 412 -1.26 1.47 -37.56
C ARG A 412 -2.32 1.44 -38.66
N ARG A 413 -2.68 0.25 -39.13
CA ARG A 413 -3.76 0.05 -40.12
C ARG A 413 -5.10 0.54 -39.59
N TYR A 414 -5.41 0.21 -38.34
CA TYR A 414 -6.63 0.66 -37.66
C TYR A 414 -6.74 2.19 -37.58
N ARG A 415 -5.70 2.86 -37.08
CA ARG A 415 -5.63 4.33 -36.98
C ARG A 415 -5.85 5.00 -38.33
N ALA A 416 -5.20 4.50 -39.38
CA ALA A 416 -5.32 5.03 -40.73
C ALA A 416 -6.73 4.81 -41.33
N ALA A 417 -7.28 3.60 -41.20
CA ALA A 417 -8.53 3.22 -41.84
C ALA A 417 -9.78 3.85 -41.20
N LEU A 418 -9.75 4.08 -39.88
CA LEU A 418 -10.84 4.71 -39.14
C LEU A 418 -10.60 6.19 -38.84
N GLN A 419 -9.44 6.74 -39.24
CA GLN A 419 -9.05 8.13 -38.98
C GLN A 419 -9.04 8.48 -37.49
N LEU A 420 -8.53 7.55 -36.67
CA LEU A 420 -8.39 7.69 -35.22
C LEU A 420 -6.90 7.67 -34.85
N PRO A 421 -6.14 8.77 -35.09
CA PRO A 421 -4.69 8.78 -34.88
C PRO A 421 -4.29 8.55 -33.41
N ASP A 422 -5.16 8.94 -32.48
CA ASP A 422 -4.92 8.85 -31.04
C ASP A 422 -5.30 7.49 -30.43
N ALA A 423 -5.73 6.50 -31.24
CA ALA A 423 -6.07 5.17 -30.71
C ALA A 423 -4.83 4.52 -30.08
N LYS A 424 -4.96 3.99 -28.86
CA LYS A 424 -3.86 3.44 -28.08
C LYS A 424 -3.94 1.93 -27.95
N LEU A 425 -2.79 1.30 -27.75
CA LEU A 425 -2.66 -0.12 -27.44
C LEU A 425 -1.94 -0.28 -26.10
N VAL A 426 -2.59 -1.00 -25.18
CA VAL A 426 -1.99 -1.45 -23.92
C VAL A 426 -1.94 -2.97 -23.98
N VAL A 427 -0.74 -3.53 -23.84
CA VAL A 427 -0.53 -4.97 -23.72
C VAL A 427 -0.06 -5.25 -22.31
N MET A 428 -0.85 -6.02 -21.57
CA MET A 428 -0.51 -6.50 -20.25
C MET A 428 -0.06 -7.94 -20.36
N GLY A 429 1.24 -8.16 -20.17
CA GLY A 429 1.81 -9.49 -19.98
C GLY A 429 1.95 -9.77 -18.49
N PHE A 430 1.13 -10.67 -17.95
CA PHE A 430 1.10 -10.96 -16.52
C PHE A 430 2.36 -11.65 -15.97
N THR A 431 3.26 -12.10 -16.83
CA THR A 431 4.53 -12.69 -16.43
C THR A 431 5.69 -11.72 -16.63
N ALA A 432 6.68 -11.77 -15.74
CA ALA A 432 7.87 -10.93 -15.81
C ALA A 432 8.96 -11.58 -16.68
N THR A 433 8.69 -11.75 -17.97
CA THR A 433 9.77 -12.08 -18.92
C THR A 433 10.01 -10.91 -19.87
N GLN A 434 11.10 -10.96 -20.64
CA GLN A 434 11.33 -10.00 -21.70
C GLN A 434 10.37 -10.29 -22.85
N PHE A 435 9.34 -9.47 -22.97
CA PHE A 435 8.49 -9.38 -24.15
C PHE A 435 8.45 -7.92 -24.62
N SER A 436 8.26 -7.72 -25.91
CA SER A 436 7.98 -6.41 -26.50
C SER A 436 6.99 -6.63 -27.63
N ILE A 437 5.76 -6.14 -27.42
CA ILE A 437 4.69 -6.15 -28.42
C ILE A 437 4.36 -4.70 -28.79
N ALA A 438 4.45 -3.78 -27.84
CA ALA A 438 4.45 -2.36 -28.10
C ALA A 438 5.74 -1.93 -28.83
N ASP A 439 5.57 -1.14 -29.89
CA ASP A 439 6.70 -0.50 -30.58
C ASP A 439 7.27 0.62 -29.68
N PRO A 440 8.55 0.57 -29.25
CA PRO A 440 9.13 1.60 -28.40
C PRO A 440 9.16 3.00 -29.04
N GLY A 441 9.03 3.09 -30.37
CA GLY A 441 8.93 4.36 -31.10
C GLY A 441 7.53 4.97 -31.14
N ASP A 442 6.49 4.25 -30.69
CA ASP A 442 5.09 4.69 -30.74
C ASP A 442 4.59 5.12 -29.35
N PRO A 443 4.36 6.42 -29.10
CA PRO A 443 3.89 6.90 -27.79
C PRO A 443 2.44 6.45 -27.46
N GLY A 444 1.71 5.90 -28.43
CA GLY A 444 0.39 5.33 -28.25
C GLY A 444 0.40 3.82 -28.02
N MET A 445 1.56 3.19 -27.77
CA MET A 445 1.66 1.79 -27.35
C MET A 445 2.34 1.68 -25.98
N LEU A 446 1.84 0.79 -25.12
CA LEU A 446 2.37 0.54 -23.79
C LEU A 446 2.40 -0.97 -23.49
N ASP A 447 3.59 -1.50 -23.17
CA ASP A 447 3.75 -2.83 -22.57
C ASP A 447 3.80 -2.71 -21.04
N VAL A 448 3.00 -3.54 -20.36
CA VAL A 448 2.98 -3.65 -18.88
C VAL A 448 3.34 -5.07 -18.49
N ALA A 449 4.43 -5.22 -17.74
CA ALA A 449 4.89 -6.52 -17.24
C ALA A 449 4.46 -6.76 -15.79
N GLY A 450 3.65 -7.79 -15.58
CA GLY A 450 3.08 -8.16 -14.28
C GLY A 450 1.84 -7.35 -13.90
N LEU A 451 1.38 -7.58 -12.68
CA LEU A 451 0.27 -6.85 -12.07
C LEU A 451 0.62 -6.51 -10.63
N ASP A 452 0.37 -5.27 -10.26
CA ASP A 452 0.33 -4.83 -8.87
C ASP A 452 -0.82 -3.82 -8.66
N SER A 453 -0.90 -3.24 -7.47
CA SER A 453 -1.95 -2.27 -7.15
C SER A 453 -1.84 -0.94 -7.89
N ALA A 454 -0.69 -0.61 -8.50
CA ALA A 454 -0.47 0.65 -9.21
C ALA A 454 -0.76 0.54 -10.71
N VAL A 455 -0.63 -0.65 -11.29
CA VAL A 455 -0.85 -0.90 -12.73
C VAL A 455 -2.20 -0.40 -13.27
N PRO A 456 -3.35 -0.59 -12.60
CA PRO A 456 -4.63 -0.07 -13.12
C PRO A 456 -4.63 1.46 -13.28
N GLN A 457 -4.01 2.18 -12.34
CA GLN A 457 -3.86 3.63 -12.43
C GLN A 457 -2.94 4.03 -13.57
N LEU A 458 -1.82 3.30 -13.77
CA LEU A 458 -0.92 3.50 -14.91
C LEU A 458 -1.66 3.38 -16.25
N VAL A 459 -2.49 2.33 -16.42
CA VAL A 459 -3.29 2.13 -17.63
C VAL A 459 -4.31 3.27 -17.82
N ALA A 460 -4.94 3.73 -16.74
CA ALA A 460 -5.88 4.84 -16.78
C ALA A 460 -5.20 6.18 -17.13
N ASP A 461 -3.99 6.42 -16.63
CA ASP A 461 -3.19 7.61 -16.94
C ASP A 461 -2.75 7.59 -18.41
N PHE A 462 -2.33 6.41 -18.90
CA PHE A 462 -1.93 6.21 -20.28
C PHE A 462 -3.08 6.46 -21.24
N ALA A 463 -4.24 5.88 -20.97
CA ALA A 463 -5.46 6.09 -21.75
C ALA A 463 -5.81 7.58 -21.84
N ARG A 464 -5.68 8.33 -20.73
CA ARG A 464 -5.93 9.77 -20.69
C ARG A 464 -4.84 10.63 -21.32
N GLY A 465 -3.66 10.07 -21.61
CA GLY A 465 -2.51 10.81 -22.16
C GLY A 465 -1.78 11.64 -21.10
N GLN A 466 -1.64 11.09 -19.89
CA GLN A 466 -1.01 11.73 -18.73
C GLN A 466 0.31 11.07 -18.31
N LEU A 467 0.89 10.25 -19.19
CA LEU A 467 2.15 9.54 -18.99
C LEU A 467 3.28 10.15 -19.81
#